data_AF-A0A5C6C7I6-F1
#
_entry.id   AF-A0A5C6C7I6-F1
#
_cell.length_a   1.000
_cell.length_b   1.000
_cell.length_c   1.000
_cell.angle_alpha   90.00
_cell.angle_beta   90.00
_cell.angle_gamma   90.00
#
_symmetry.space_group_name_H-M   'P 1'
#
loop_
_entity.id
_entity.type
_entity.pdbx_description
1 polymer ?
#
loop_
_entity_poly.entity_id
_entity_poly.type
_entity_poly.pdbx_seq_one_letter_code
_entity_poly.pdbx_strand_id
1 'polypeptide(L)'
;MMLASGVRLELVTPVEATFESNMRLRLVAGCLSANLGENGKGFTVVTDAGEVVDLGTEIGIEAGRSGESRVAVFSGSVEFHPAMRSNSGEFVTLTEGEALRFSARGGHERWQQISLAADRTGLTGIPSSGVVREVDDNLHDGELRRFYGVVRGGMKPGALAFTDKENPVWTSMPGEPFPSWLEGADLIRTYYRVSYFKRFELSLVLNGPADVYLLVAPNEVPDWLQSQFEPTGTRLHTGPWHREISNHPDAESGPDGIYMTFEVWKKSVGKGELKLGPPPDRKPAGMHSTMYGVAVKAKEQP
;
A
#
# COMPACT_ATOMS: atom_id res chain seq x y z
N MET A 1 7.34 6.02 21.09
CA MET A 1 7.76 5.53 22.42
C MET A 1 8.36 4.13 22.28
N MET A 2 9.28 3.76 23.15
CA MET A 2 9.87 2.42 23.21
C MET A 2 9.45 1.77 24.53
N LEU A 3 8.88 0.56 24.48
CA LEU A 3 8.50 -0.20 25.66
C LEU A 3 9.67 -1.06 26.15
N ALA A 4 9.60 -1.50 27.41
CA ALA A 4 10.61 -2.41 27.98
C ALA A 4 10.72 -3.75 27.23
N SER A 5 9.66 -4.16 26.52
CA SER A 5 9.65 -5.33 25.64
C SER A 5 10.43 -5.15 24.33
N GLY A 6 10.95 -3.94 24.05
CA GLY A 6 11.59 -3.59 22.77
C GLY A 6 10.59 -3.18 21.67
N VAL A 7 9.31 -3.18 21.99
CA VAL A 7 8.22 -2.70 21.12
C VAL A 7 8.31 -1.19 20.92
N ARG A 8 8.38 -0.75 19.67
CA ARG A 8 8.29 0.66 19.30
C ARG A 8 6.86 0.99 18.89
N LEU A 9 6.24 1.93 19.59
CA LEU A 9 4.91 2.46 19.25
C LEU A 9 5.02 3.91 18.78
N GLU A 10 4.41 4.23 17.65
CA GLU A 10 4.19 5.59 17.18
C GLU A 10 2.70 5.90 17.29
N LEU A 11 2.36 6.95 18.03
CA LEU A 11 0.98 7.36 18.27
C LEU A 11 0.74 8.69 17.55
N VAL A 12 -0.31 8.75 16.74
CA VAL A 12 -0.71 9.99 16.07
C VAL A 12 -1.80 10.66 16.89
N THR A 13 -1.53 11.88 17.35
CA THR A 13 -2.48 12.65 18.15
C THR A 13 -3.60 13.25 17.28
N PRO A 14 -4.83 13.39 17.80
CA PRO A 14 -5.26 13.00 19.15
C PRO A 14 -5.38 11.48 19.31
N VAL A 15 -4.99 10.97 20.47
CA VAL A 15 -5.04 9.54 20.78
C VAL A 15 -5.54 9.32 22.21
N GLU A 16 -6.40 8.34 22.38
CA GLU A 16 -6.85 7.84 23.68
C GLU A 16 -6.50 6.36 23.78
N ALA A 17 -5.49 6.05 24.57
CA ALA A 17 -5.02 4.70 24.79
C ALA A 17 -4.58 4.50 26.25
N THR A 18 -4.69 3.27 26.75
CA THR A 18 -4.29 2.90 28.12
C THR A 18 -3.65 1.52 28.11
N PHE A 19 -2.47 1.40 28.71
CA PHE A 19 -1.84 0.09 28.90
C PHE A 19 -2.60 -0.70 29.97
N GLU A 20 -3.10 -1.87 29.60
CA GLU A 20 -3.69 -2.85 30.52
C GLU A 20 -2.61 -3.77 31.12
N SER A 21 -1.52 -3.97 30.37
CA SER A 21 -0.30 -4.63 30.83
C SER A 21 0.90 -4.25 29.95
N ASN A 22 2.09 -4.79 30.22
CA ASN A 22 3.29 -4.56 29.41
C ASN A 22 3.15 -5.07 27.96
N MET A 23 2.24 -6.01 27.71
CA MET A 23 2.00 -6.62 26.40
C MET A 23 0.60 -6.36 25.87
N ARG A 24 -0.14 -5.41 26.48
CA ARG A 24 -1.53 -5.17 26.14
C ARG A 24 -1.90 -3.70 26.25
N LEU A 25 -2.34 -3.13 25.14
CA LEU A 25 -2.73 -1.73 25.02
C LEU A 25 -4.18 -1.63 24.57
N ARG A 26 -5.04 -0.97 25.35
CA ARG A 26 -6.37 -0.58 24.89
C ARG A 26 -6.27 0.71 24.09
N LEU A 27 -6.74 0.71 22.86
CA LEU A 27 -6.85 1.86 21.97
C LEU A 27 -8.35 2.18 21.79
N VAL A 28 -8.79 3.30 22.38
CA VAL A 28 -10.18 3.76 22.32
C VAL A 28 -10.41 4.63 21.08
N ALA A 29 -9.46 5.52 20.78
CA ALA A 29 -9.53 6.39 19.62
C ALA A 29 -8.13 6.83 19.17
N GLY A 30 -7.95 7.02 17.86
CA GLY A 30 -6.74 7.55 17.25
C GLY A 30 -5.99 6.50 16.42
N CYS A 31 -4.76 6.84 16.02
CA CYS A 31 -3.92 5.96 15.21
C CYS A 31 -2.64 5.54 15.94
N LEU A 32 -2.30 4.28 15.78
CA LEU A 32 -1.14 3.62 16.35
C LEU A 32 -0.40 2.90 15.22
N SER A 33 0.89 3.15 15.07
CA SER A 33 1.79 2.26 14.34
C SER A 33 2.65 1.52 15.36
N ALA A 34 2.81 0.21 15.20
CA ALA A 34 3.61 -0.62 16.08
C ALA A 34 4.66 -1.37 15.26
N ASN A 35 5.92 -1.27 15.67
CA ASN A 35 7.03 -2.06 15.16
C ASN A 35 7.56 -2.90 16.32
N LEU A 36 7.29 -4.20 16.23
CA LEU A 36 7.28 -5.08 17.40
C LEU A 36 8.54 -5.95 17.49
N GLY A 37 9.23 -6.19 16.36
CA GLY A 37 10.40 -7.06 16.31
C GLY A 37 10.13 -8.47 16.84
N GLU A 38 11.17 -9.29 17.01
CA GLU A 38 11.00 -10.68 17.47
C GLU A 38 10.48 -10.78 18.92
N ASN A 39 10.86 -9.82 19.78
CA ASN A 39 10.49 -9.81 21.20
C ASN A 39 9.07 -9.29 21.47
N GLY A 40 8.44 -8.65 20.48
CA GLY A 40 7.08 -8.10 20.59
C GLY A 40 5.98 -9.11 20.25
N LYS A 41 6.31 -10.35 19.89
CA LYS A 41 5.34 -11.38 19.56
C LYS A 41 4.34 -11.60 20.70
N GLY A 42 3.05 -11.54 20.38
CA GLY A 42 1.94 -11.61 21.33
C GLY A 42 1.51 -10.26 21.90
N PHE A 43 2.15 -9.15 21.51
CA PHE A 43 1.65 -7.82 21.86
C PHE A 43 0.24 -7.64 21.31
N THR A 44 -0.69 -7.24 22.18
CA THR A 44 -2.10 -7.19 21.84
C THR A 44 -2.64 -5.77 21.92
N VAL A 45 -3.28 -5.31 20.85
CA VAL A 45 -4.01 -4.04 20.83
C VAL A 45 -5.51 -4.32 20.89
N VAL A 46 -6.15 -3.75 21.89
CA VAL A 46 -7.58 -3.95 22.18
C VAL A 46 -8.35 -2.76 21.67
N THR A 47 -9.37 -3.03 20.88
CA THR A 47 -10.32 -2.03 20.37
C THR A 47 -11.75 -2.45 20.74
N ASP A 48 -12.71 -1.57 20.51
CA ASP A 48 -14.13 -1.93 20.68
C ASP A 48 -14.61 -2.97 19.64
N ALA A 49 -13.92 -3.06 18.49
CA ALA A 49 -14.24 -4.03 17.44
C ALA A 49 -13.66 -5.43 17.73
N GLY A 50 -12.59 -5.52 18.52
CA GLY A 50 -11.87 -6.77 18.78
C GLY A 50 -10.41 -6.57 19.18
N GLU A 51 -9.66 -7.66 19.20
CA GLU A 51 -8.25 -7.69 19.57
C GLU A 51 -7.38 -7.98 18.35
N VAL A 52 -6.32 -7.19 18.17
CA VAL A 52 -5.26 -7.44 17.20
C VAL A 52 -4.08 -8.03 17.96
N VAL A 53 -3.76 -9.29 17.71
CA VAL A 53 -2.63 -9.99 18.31
C VAL A 53 -1.49 -10.04 17.30
N ASP A 54 -0.38 -9.42 17.66
CA ASP A 54 0.78 -9.35 16.79
C ASP A 54 1.63 -10.63 16.82
N LEU A 55 2.18 -11.03 15.69
CA LEU A 55 3.05 -12.20 15.59
C LEU A 55 4.53 -11.87 15.36
N GLY A 56 4.95 -10.63 15.58
CA GLY A 56 6.33 -10.12 15.40
C GLY A 56 6.43 -9.26 14.14
N THR A 57 5.69 -8.16 14.08
CA THR A 57 5.28 -7.55 12.80
C THR A 57 5.24 -6.01 12.89
N GLU A 58 5.22 -5.36 11.73
CA GLU A 58 4.95 -3.93 11.62
C GLU A 58 3.52 -3.68 11.16
N ILE A 59 2.74 -3.00 11.99
CA ILE A 59 1.29 -2.78 11.78
C ILE A 59 0.87 -1.34 12.02
N GLY A 60 -0.23 -0.96 11.36
CA GLY A 60 -0.98 0.25 11.63
C GLY A 60 -2.39 -0.09 12.10
N ILE A 61 -2.85 0.54 13.17
CA ILE A 61 -4.20 0.39 13.71
C ILE A 61 -4.84 1.78 13.86
N GLU A 62 -6.08 1.91 13.38
CA GLU A 62 -6.95 3.05 13.63
C GLU A 62 -8.17 2.59 14.44
N ALA A 63 -8.50 3.28 15.52
CA ALA A 63 -9.73 3.05 16.26
C ALA A 63 -10.58 4.32 16.29
N GLY A 64 -11.89 4.15 16.07
CA GLY A 64 -12.88 5.22 16.17
C GLY A 64 -13.85 4.98 17.31
N ARG A 65 -14.34 6.07 17.93
CA ARG A 65 -15.39 6.02 18.96
C ARG A 65 -16.74 5.50 18.47
N SER A 66 -16.91 5.35 17.17
CA SER A 66 -18.07 4.69 16.56
C SER A 66 -18.09 3.18 16.79
N GLY A 67 -17.00 2.59 17.31
CA GLY A 67 -16.82 1.15 17.46
C GLY A 67 -16.27 0.47 16.21
N GLU A 68 -15.90 1.24 15.18
CA GLU A 68 -15.15 0.75 14.03
C GLU A 68 -13.65 0.81 14.34
N SER A 69 -12.91 -0.18 13.86
CA SER A 69 -11.45 -0.20 13.91
C SER A 69 -10.89 -0.73 12.61
N ARG A 70 -9.67 -0.32 12.28
CA ARG A 70 -8.98 -0.73 11.06
C ARG A 70 -7.59 -1.22 11.43
N VAL A 71 -7.11 -2.26 10.76
CA VAL A 71 -5.72 -2.71 10.85
C VAL A 71 -5.14 -2.93 9.46
N ALA A 72 -3.87 -2.61 9.31
CA ALA A 72 -3.07 -2.86 8.13
C ALA A 72 -1.73 -3.47 8.53
N VAL A 73 -1.28 -4.45 7.77
CA VAL A 73 -0.01 -5.15 7.99
C VAL A 73 1.01 -4.67 6.96
N PHE A 74 2.08 -4.03 7.43
CA PHE A 74 3.16 -3.51 6.58
C PHE A 74 4.31 -4.50 6.39
N SER A 75 4.56 -5.37 7.37
CA SER A 75 5.54 -6.47 7.28
C SER A 75 5.20 -7.53 8.33
N GLY A 76 5.13 -8.81 7.92
CA GLY A 76 4.82 -9.95 8.80
C GLY A 76 3.35 -10.39 8.80
N SER A 77 2.81 -10.75 9.95
CA SER A 77 1.42 -11.23 10.11
C SER A 77 0.81 -10.93 11.47
N VAL A 78 -0.52 -10.79 11.52
CA VAL A 78 -1.30 -10.64 12.76
C VAL A 78 -2.55 -11.52 12.75
N GLU A 79 -3.10 -11.73 13.93
CA GLU A 79 -4.43 -12.31 14.11
C GLU A 79 -5.40 -11.25 14.62
N PHE A 80 -6.54 -11.11 13.97
CA PHE A 80 -7.66 -10.32 14.47
C PHE A 80 -8.72 -11.22 15.10
N HIS A 81 -9.08 -10.94 16.34
CA HIS A 81 -10.07 -11.66 17.14
C HIS A 81 -11.29 -10.74 17.37
N PRO A 82 -12.43 -10.94 16.66
CA PRO A 82 -13.61 -10.08 16.78
C PRO A 82 -14.23 -10.10 18.19
N ALA A 83 -14.73 -8.95 18.66
CA ALA A 83 -15.32 -8.79 20.00
C ALA A 83 -16.65 -9.54 20.20
N MET A 84 -17.52 -9.53 19.17
CA MET A 84 -18.81 -10.24 19.20
C MET A 84 -18.69 -11.51 18.37
N ARG A 85 -18.82 -12.67 19.02
CA ARG A 85 -18.67 -14.00 18.39
C ARG A 85 -20.01 -14.69 18.22
N SER A 86 -20.16 -15.45 17.13
CA SER A 86 -21.15 -16.53 16.97
C SER A 86 -20.63 -17.88 17.49
N ASN A 87 -19.30 -18.09 17.56
CA ASN A 87 -18.63 -19.24 18.18
C ASN A 87 -17.24 -18.88 18.73
N SER A 88 -16.80 -19.53 19.81
CA SER A 88 -15.48 -19.31 20.43
C SER A 88 -14.34 -19.90 19.60
N GLY A 89 -13.41 -19.08 19.12
CA GLY A 89 -12.14 -19.52 18.50
C GLY A 89 -11.85 -18.97 17.10
N GLU A 90 -12.80 -18.29 16.46
CA GLU A 90 -12.58 -17.72 15.13
C GLU A 90 -11.72 -16.45 15.20
N PHE A 91 -10.69 -16.40 14.35
CA PHE A 91 -9.82 -15.25 14.12
C PHE A 91 -9.54 -15.11 12.63
N VAL A 92 -9.19 -13.89 12.21
CA VAL A 92 -8.77 -13.60 10.83
C VAL A 92 -7.27 -13.36 10.82
N THR A 93 -6.52 -14.17 10.10
CA THR A 93 -5.10 -13.91 9.85
C THR A 93 -4.95 -12.88 8.75
N LEU A 94 -4.13 -11.86 9.02
CA LEU A 94 -3.66 -10.89 8.04
C LEU A 94 -2.15 -11.02 7.88
N THR A 95 -1.68 -10.86 6.65
CA THR A 95 -0.29 -10.94 6.23
C THR A 95 0.13 -9.64 5.54
N GLU A 96 1.42 -9.48 5.28
CA GLU A 96 1.99 -8.31 4.61
C GLU A 96 1.16 -7.85 3.39
N GLY A 97 0.84 -6.55 3.37
CA GLY A 97 0.05 -5.93 2.32
C GLY A 97 -1.47 -6.16 2.45
N GLU A 98 -1.94 -6.81 3.52
CA GLU A 98 -3.37 -6.95 3.82
C GLU A 98 -3.86 -5.92 4.86
N ALA A 99 -5.11 -5.49 4.70
CA ALA A 99 -5.78 -4.59 5.61
C ALA A 99 -7.29 -4.83 5.66
N LEU A 100 -7.87 -4.60 6.84
CA LEU A 100 -9.29 -4.80 7.10
C LEU A 100 -9.84 -3.67 7.97
N ARG A 101 -11.11 -3.35 7.74
CA ARG A 101 -11.98 -2.60 8.66
C ARG A 101 -12.90 -3.57 9.38
N PHE A 102 -13.18 -3.29 10.64
CA PHE A 102 -13.93 -4.15 11.54
C PHE A 102 -14.90 -3.33 12.36
N SER A 103 -16.04 -3.91 12.68
CA SER A 103 -16.88 -3.41 13.76
C SER A 103 -17.53 -4.57 14.51
N ALA A 104 -17.80 -4.39 15.80
CA ALA A 104 -18.37 -5.44 16.63
C ALA A 104 -19.72 -5.98 16.10
N ARG A 105 -20.47 -5.17 15.34
CA ARG A 105 -21.81 -5.54 14.82
C ARG A 105 -21.87 -5.76 13.31
N GLY A 106 -20.92 -5.21 12.56
CA GLY A 106 -20.92 -5.23 11.09
C GLY A 106 -19.97 -6.27 10.48
N GLY A 107 -19.22 -7.02 11.29
CA GLY A 107 -18.24 -7.97 10.78
C GLY A 107 -16.97 -7.27 10.29
N HIS A 108 -16.40 -7.76 9.20
CA HIS A 108 -15.16 -7.25 8.62
C HIS A 108 -15.26 -7.10 7.11
N GLU A 109 -14.58 -6.08 6.59
CA GLU A 109 -14.53 -5.75 5.16
C GLU A 109 -13.13 -5.23 4.81
N ARG A 110 -12.75 -5.27 3.54
CA ARG A 110 -11.44 -4.79 3.08
C ARG A 110 -11.24 -3.30 3.39
N TRP A 111 -10.11 -2.95 4.00
CA TRP A 111 -9.69 -1.55 4.11
C TRP A 111 -8.79 -1.19 2.93
N GLN A 112 -9.43 -0.74 1.85
CA GLN A 112 -8.82 -0.70 0.53
C GLN A 112 -7.78 0.42 0.34
N GLN A 113 -7.99 1.60 0.92
CA GLN A 113 -7.10 2.75 0.77
C GLN A 113 -6.52 3.17 2.12
N ILE A 114 -5.20 3.30 2.18
CA ILE A 114 -4.49 3.73 3.37
C ILE A 114 -3.62 4.94 3.06
N SER A 115 -3.76 6.02 3.85
CA SER A 115 -2.85 7.16 3.78
C SER A 115 -1.56 6.86 4.55
N LEU A 116 -0.43 6.86 3.83
CA LEU A 116 0.88 6.50 4.35
C LEU A 116 1.79 7.73 4.43
N ALA A 117 2.70 7.73 5.40
CA ALA A 117 3.76 8.72 5.50
C ALA A 117 4.81 8.52 4.38
N ALA A 118 5.42 9.62 3.90
CA ALA A 118 6.32 9.60 2.74
C ALA A 118 7.67 8.90 2.97
N ASP A 119 8.09 8.76 4.22
CA ASP A 119 9.38 8.24 4.65
C ASP A 119 9.26 7.02 5.57
N ARG A 120 8.03 6.54 5.85
CA ARG A 120 7.80 5.49 6.83
C ARG A 120 6.71 4.50 6.42
N THR A 121 6.84 3.29 6.92
CA THR A 121 5.75 2.35 7.16
C THR A 121 4.93 2.86 8.34
N GLY A 122 3.66 3.22 8.11
CA GLY A 122 2.82 3.78 9.17
C GLY A 122 1.66 4.63 8.68
N LEU A 123 0.65 4.73 9.54
CA LEU A 123 -0.56 5.53 9.30
C LEU A 123 -0.29 7.02 9.57
N THR A 124 -0.81 7.89 8.71
CA THR A 124 -0.77 9.35 8.96
C THR A 124 -1.88 9.81 9.90
N GLY A 125 -2.93 9.00 10.08
CA GLY A 125 -4.15 9.36 10.81
C GLY A 125 -4.96 10.52 10.21
N ILE A 126 -4.61 10.95 9.00
CA ILE A 126 -5.28 12.03 8.29
C ILE A 126 -5.81 11.47 6.95
N PRO A 127 -7.12 11.61 6.65
CA PRO A 127 -7.66 11.23 5.36
C PRO A 127 -6.94 11.94 4.21
N SER A 128 -6.82 11.27 3.05
CA SER A 128 -6.26 11.91 1.87
C SER A 128 -7.12 13.11 1.43
N SER A 129 -6.59 14.31 1.64
CA SER A 129 -7.12 15.57 1.10
C SER A 129 -6.26 16.10 -0.05
N GLY A 130 -5.36 15.25 -0.57
CA GLY A 130 -4.48 15.56 -1.69
C GLY A 130 -5.20 15.59 -3.04
N VAL A 131 -4.44 15.50 -4.13
CA VAL A 131 -5.03 15.44 -5.47
C VAL A 131 -5.77 14.11 -5.69
N VAL A 132 -5.26 13.03 -5.10
CA VAL A 132 -5.94 11.73 -5.07
C VAL A 132 -6.84 11.66 -3.84
N ARG A 133 -8.16 11.65 -4.07
CA ARG A 133 -9.18 11.53 -3.02
C ARG A 133 -9.38 10.07 -2.62
N GLU A 134 -9.49 9.22 -3.62
CA GLU A 134 -9.93 7.83 -3.47
C GLU A 134 -9.24 6.94 -4.51
N VAL A 135 -8.88 5.74 -4.08
CA VAL A 135 -8.32 4.66 -4.88
C VAL A 135 -9.16 3.42 -4.57
N ASP A 136 -9.86 2.93 -5.58
CA ASP A 136 -10.79 1.81 -5.50
C ASP A 136 -10.51 0.84 -6.65
N ASP A 137 -10.94 -0.39 -6.53
CA ASP A 137 -10.91 -1.41 -7.57
C ASP A 137 -12.20 -2.23 -7.53
N ASN A 138 -12.51 -2.91 -8.63
CA ASN A 138 -13.74 -3.70 -8.73
C ASN A 138 -13.62 -5.13 -8.19
N LEU A 139 -12.61 -5.43 -7.37
CA LEU A 139 -12.48 -6.72 -6.70
C LEU A 139 -13.37 -6.72 -5.46
N HIS A 140 -14.26 -7.70 -5.39
CA HIS A 140 -15.19 -7.85 -4.28
C HIS A 140 -14.48 -8.51 -3.09
N ASP A 141 -15.03 -8.34 -1.89
CA ASP A 141 -14.55 -9.00 -0.68
C ASP A 141 -14.52 -10.54 -0.87
N GLY A 142 -13.31 -11.06 -0.96
CA GLY A 142 -12.89 -12.45 -1.13
C GLY A 142 -11.41 -12.53 -0.71
N GLU A 143 -10.72 -13.66 -0.87
CA GLU A 143 -9.37 -13.96 -0.30
C GLU A 143 -8.26 -12.88 -0.44
N LEU A 144 -8.46 -11.81 -1.23
CA LEU A 144 -7.54 -10.69 -1.40
C LEU A 144 -7.94 -9.48 -0.54
N ARG A 145 -7.40 -9.40 0.68
CA ARG A 145 -7.58 -8.24 1.57
C ARG A 145 -6.55 -7.13 1.33
N ARG A 146 -6.10 -6.95 0.09
CA ARG A 146 -4.97 -6.06 -0.24
C ARG A 146 -5.33 -4.58 -0.11
N PHE A 147 -4.38 -3.71 0.16
CA PHE A 147 -4.63 -2.27 0.15
C PHE A 147 -3.71 -1.51 -0.80
N TYR A 148 -4.17 -0.33 -1.20
CA TYR A 148 -3.41 0.70 -1.89
C TYR A 148 -2.88 1.71 -0.88
N GLY A 149 -1.57 1.98 -0.95
CA GLY A 149 -0.93 2.99 -0.12
C GLY A 149 -0.89 4.33 -0.84
N VAL A 150 -1.57 5.35 -0.31
CA VAL A 150 -1.53 6.72 -0.84
C VAL A 150 -0.48 7.51 -0.07
N VAL A 151 0.62 7.83 -0.76
CA VAL A 151 1.76 8.54 -0.20
C VAL A 151 1.81 9.95 -0.80
N ARG A 152 1.29 10.94 -0.06
CA ARG A 152 1.20 12.32 -0.54
C ARG A 152 2.58 12.92 -0.79
N GLY A 153 2.81 13.45 -1.99
CA GLY A 153 4.11 13.96 -2.42
C GLY A 153 5.24 12.93 -2.28
N GLY A 154 4.90 11.64 -2.23
CA GLY A 154 5.81 10.56 -1.88
C GLY A 154 6.71 10.09 -3.00
N MET A 155 6.44 10.48 -4.25
CA MET A 155 7.25 10.05 -5.39
C MET A 155 8.61 10.74 -5.36
N LYS A 156 9.67 9.97 -5.13
CA LYS A 156 11.07 10.43 -5.04
C LYS A 156 12.01 9.23 -5.16
N PRO A 157 13.32 9.43 -5.39
CA PRO A 157 14.30 8.37 -5.29
C PRO A 157 14.22 7.65 -3.94
N GLY A 158 14.23 6.32 -3.96
CA GLY A 158 14.15 5.50 -2.74
C GLY A 158 12.74 5.31 -2.18
N ALA A 159 11.69 5.82 -2.84
CA ALA A 159 10.31 5.56 -2.42
C ALA A 159 9.92 4.10 -2.71
N LEU A 160 9.43 3.36 -1.70
CA LEU A 160 8.93 1.99 -1.90
C LEU A 160 7.85 1.94 -2.98
N ALA A 161 7.97 0.97 -3.88
CA ALA A 161 7.12 0.85 -5.05
C ALA A 161 5.78 0.16 -4.76
N PHE A 162 5.78 -0.86 -3.91
CA PHE A 162 4.60 -1.69 -3.64
C PHE A 162 4.26 -1.76 -2.15
N THR A 163 3.03 -2.14 -1.82
CA THR A 163 2.54 -2.31 -0.44
C THR A 163 2.88 -3.67 0.18
N ASP A 164 3.22 -4.67 -0.65
CA ASP A 164 3.48 -6.05 -0.24
C ASP A 164 4.89 -6.52 -0.60
N LYS A 165 5.81 -5.56 -0.70
CA LYS A 165 7.23 -5.79 -0.94
C LYS A 165 8.07 -4.81 -0.12
N GLU A 166 8.95 -5.37 0.71
CA GLU A 166 9.82 -4.58 1.61
C GLU A 166 10.94 -3.79 0.90
N ASN A 167 11.42 -4.26 -0.25
CA ASN A 167 12.68 -3.78 -0.84
C ASN A 167 12.58 -2.91 -2.10
N PRO A 168 11.77 -3.24 -3.13
CA PRO A 168 11.85 -2.53 -4.39
C PRO A 168 11.40 -1.08 -4.23
N VAL A 169 12.33 -0.16 -4.46
CA VAL A 169 12.12 1.28 -4.43
C VAL A 169 12.26 1.88 -5.82
N TRP A 170 11.57 2.98 -6.09
CA TRP A 170 11.73 3.74 -7.32
C TRP A 170 13.08 4.47 -7.34
N THR A 171 13.85 4.28 -8.40
CA THR A 171 15.12 4.98 -8.65
C THR A 171 15.21 5.42 -10.12
N SER A 172 16.12 6.33 -10.44
CA SER A 172 16.45 6.64 -11.82
C SER A 172 17.24 5.49 -12.48
N MET A 173 17.30 5.51 -13.80
CA MET A 173 18.27 4.68 -14.53
C MET A 173 19.70 5.01 -14.07
N PRO A 174 20.65 4.06 -14.12
CA PRO A 174 22.04 4.31 -13.77
C PRO A 174 22.64 5.49 -14.56
N GLY A 175 23.13 6.49 -13.84
CA GLY A 175 23.74 7.69 -14.44
C GLY A 175 22.75 8.79 -14.85
N GLU A 176 21.45 8.56 -14.71
CA GLU A 176 20.41 9.56 -15.01
C GLU A 176 19.88 10.22 -13.72
N PRO A 177 19.50 11.51 -13.76
CA PRO A 177 18.80 12.15 -12.64
C PRO A 177 17.37 11.62 -12.53
N PHE A 178 16.82 11.64 -11.31
CA PHE A 178 15.40 11.38 -11.14
C PHE A 178 14.55 12.51 -11.77
N PRO A 179 13.44 12.20 -12.47
CA PRO A 179 12.71 13.23 -13.21
C PRO A 179 12.04 14.24 -12.27
N SER A 180 12.47 15.49 -12.32
CA SER A 180 11.97 16.56 -11.44
C SER A 180 10.46 16.84 -11.60
N TRP A 181 9.91 16.61 -12.79
CA TRP A 181 8.47 16.74 -13.06
C TRP A 181 7.63 15.63 -12.42
N LEU A 182 8.26 14.51 -12.03
CA LEU A 182 7.63 13.38 -11.35
C LEU A 182 7.82 13.45 -9.83
N GLU A 183 8.96 14.01 -9.39
CA GLU A 183 9.27 14.17 -7.98
C GLU A 183 8.21 14.98 -7.23
N GLY A 184 7.84 14.52 -6.03
CA GLY A 184 6.79 15.12 -5.21
C GLY A 184 5.38 14.93 -5.77
N ALA A 185 5.15 14.00 -6.71
CA ALA A 185 3.82 13.50 -7.03
C ALA A 185 3.27 12.66 -5.87
N ASP A 186 1.95 12.60 -5.72
CA ASP A 186 1.30 11.62 -4.86
C ASP A 186 1.60 10.23 -5.45
N LEU A 187 2.25 9.36 -4.68
CA LEU A 187 2.57 8.00 -5.09
C LEU A 187 1.47 7.07 -4.59
N ILE A 188 0.89 6.28 -5.49
CA ILE A 188 -0.03 5.21 -5.14
C ILE A 188 0.75 3.91 -5.21
N ARG A 189 1.10 3.38 -4.04
CA ARG A 189 1.71 2.06 -3.91
C ARG A 189 0.63 1.02 -4.19
N THR A 190 0.78 0.33 -5.31
CA THR A 190 0.00 -0.85 -5.65
C THR A 190 0.58 -2.08 -4.94
N TYR A 191 -0.05 -3.24 -5.09
CA TYR A 191 0.51 -4.51 -4.63
C TYR A 191 1.08 -5.27 -5.83
N TYR A 192 2.21 -5.93 -5.65
CA TYR A 192 2.99 -6.53 -6.72
C TYR A 192 2.25 -7.67 -7.44
N ARG A 193 1.59 -8.57 -6.70
CA ARG A 193 0.92 -9.75 -7.28
C ARG A 193 -0.58 -9.52 -7.48
N VAL A 194 -1.02 -9.52 -8.74
CA VAL A 194 -2.44 -9.72 -9.08
C VAL A 194 -2.61 -11.13 -9.62
N SER A 195 -3.34 -11.96 -8.89
CA SER A 195 -3.97 -13.13 -9.50
C SER A 195 -4.91 -12.62 -10.57
N TYR A 196 -4.70 -13.12 -11.79
CA TYR A 196 -5.25 -12.51 -13.00
C TYR A 196 -6.77 -12.37 -12.94
N PHE A 197 -7.25 -11.12 -12.96
CA PHE A 197 -8.65 -10.81 -13.17
C PHE A 197 -8.79 -10.11 -14.52
N LYS A 198 -9.29 -10.82 -15.53
CA LYS A 198 -9.62 -10.26 -16.87
C LYS A 198 -10.43 -8.97 -16.83
N ARG A 199 -11.10 -8.74 -15.71
CA ARG A 199 -12.03 -7.63 -15.48
C ARG A 199 -11.52 -6.64 -14.43
N PHE A 200 -10.27 -6.76 -13.95
CA PHE A 200 -9.73 -5.79 -12.99
C PHE A 200 -9.79 -4.38 -13.58
N GLU A 201 -10.31 -3.46 -12.79
CA GLU A 201 -10.31 -2.03 -13.07
C GLU A 201 -9.93 -1.31 -11.78
N LEU A 202 -8.94 -0.42 -11.87
CA LEU A 202 -8.54 0.48 -10.80
C LEU A 202 -9.15 1.86 -11.07
N SER A 203 -9.88 2.40 -10.10
CA SER A 203 -10.49 3.72 -10.13
C SER A 203 -9.70 4.69 -9.24
N LEU A 204 -9.26 5.80 -9.83
CA LEU A 204 -8.70 6.94 -9.12
C LEU A 204 -9.72 8.08 -9.13
N VAL A 205 -10.18 8.54 -7.96
CA VAL A 205 -10.99 9.76 -7.90
C VAL A 205 -10.13 10.95 -7.48
N LEU A 206 -10.15 11.99 -8.31
CA LEU A 206 -9.29 13.15 -8.17
C LEU A 206 -10.07 14.37 -7.70
N ASN A 207 -9.46 15.16 -6.79
CA ASN A 207 -10.03 16.40 -6.27
C ASN A 207 -9.89 17.59 -7.22
N GLY A 208 -8.99 17.51 -8.21
CA GLY A 208 -8.70 18.58 -9.16
C GLY A 208 -8.00 18.06 -10.42
N PRO A 209 -7.70 18.95 -11.38
CA PRO A 209 -6.90 18.61 -12.56
C PRO A 209 -5.51 18.10 -12.19
N ALA A 210 -5.06 17.06 -12.89
CA ALA A 210 -3.80 16.38 -12.59
C ALA A 210 -3.12 15.82 -13.83
N ASP A 211 -1.82 15.58 -13.71
CA ASP A 211 -1.10 14.64 -14.55
C ASP A 211 -1.01 13.30 -13.83
N VAL A 212 -1.50 12.24 -14.46
CA VAL A 212 -1.43 10.87 -13.99
C VAL A 212 -0.34 10.15 -14.75
N TYR A 213 0.56 9.52 -14.00
CA TYR A 213 1.70 8.78 -14.51
C TYR A 213 1.55 7.30 -14.19
N LEU A 214 1.73 6.46 -15.19
CA LEU A 214 1.80 5.01 -15.05
C LEU A 214 3.22 4.55 -15.35
N LEU A 215 3.76 3.71 -14.47
CA LEU A 215 5.07 3.11 -14.60
C LEU A 215 4.85 1.65 -14.96
N VAL A 216 5.21 1.25 -16.18
CA VAL A 216 4.90 -0.09 -16.71
C VAL A 216 6.16 -0.71 -17.29
N ALA A 217 6.39 -1.99 -17.01
CA ALA A 217 7.52 -2.71 -17.60
C ALA A 217 7.36 -2.76 -19.15
N PRO A 218 8.42 -2.48 -19.92
CA PRO A 218 8.34 -2.37 -21.39
C PRO A 218 7.73 -3.59 -22.10
N ASN A 219 7.97 -4.80 -21.61
CA ASN A 219 7.39 -6.03 -22.17
C ASN A 219 5.98 -6.33 -21.64
N GLU A 220 5.44 -5.45 -20.78
CA GLU A 220 4.13 -5.59 -20.13
C GLU A 220 3.17 -4.42 -20.44
N VAL A 221 3.35 -3.68 -21.54
CA VAL A 221 2.49 -2.54 -21.90
C VAL A 221 1.13 -3.02 -22.46
N PRO A 222 -0.02 -2.74 -21.79
CA PRO A 222 -1.34 -3.13 -22.29
C PRO A 222 -1.84 -2.26 -23.45
N ASP A 223 -2.73 -2.80 -24.30
CA ASP A 223 -3.32 -2.04 -25.41
C ASP A 223 -4.14 -0.83 -24.94
N TRP A 224 -4.87 -0.97 -23.82
CA TRP A 224 -5.66 0.13 -23.27
C TRP A 224 -4.80 1.31 -22.85
N LEU A 225 -3.57 1.06 -22.38
CA LEU A 225 -2.62 2.08 -21.96
C LEU A 225 -2.18 2.90 -23.18
N GLN A 226 -1.75 2.21 -24.25
CA GLN A 226 -1.32 2.84 -25.50
C GLN A 226 -2.42 3.70 -26.14
N SER A 227 -3.69 3.33 -25.94
CA SER A 227 -4.83 4.10 -26.46
C SER A 227 -5.21 5.34 -25.64
N GLN A 228 -4.70 5.47 -24.40
CA GLN A 228 -5.16 6.48 -23.43
C GLN A 228 -4.06 7.36 -22.84
N PHE A 229 -2.80 6.91 -22.89
CA PHE A 229 -1.64 7.58 -22.33
C PHE A 229 -0.57 7.74 -23.41
N GLU A 230 0.27 8.75 -23.23
CA GLU A 230 1.43 9.00 -24.09
C GLU A 230 2.71 8.58 -23.36
N PRO A 231 3.67 7.91 -24.03
CA PRO A 231 4.96 7.61 -23.41
C PRO A 231 5.74 8.91 -23.21
N THR A 232 6.38 9.08 -22.04
CA THR A 232 7.20 10.28 -21.78
C THR A 232 8.61 10.17 -22.36
N GLY A 233 9.01 8.97 -22.79
CA GLY A 233 10.38 8.64 -23.18
C GLY A 233 11.34 8.45 -22.00
N THR A 234 10.85 8.54 -20.76
CA THR A 234 11.65 8.33 -19.54
C THR A 234 11.48 6.91 -19.02
N ARG A 235 12.57 6.35 -18.49
CA ARG A 235 12.59 5.06 -17.78
C ARG A 235 13.02 5.26 -16.34
N LEU A 236 12.54 4.39 -15.45
CA LEU A 236 12.95 4.28 -14.06
C LEU A 236 13.31 2.82 -13.76
N HIS A 237 14.07 2.64 -12.68
CA HIS A 237 14.35 1.34 -12.11
C HIS A 237 13.53 1.11 -10.84
N THR A 238 13.31 -0.16 -10.54
CA THR A 238 12.95 -0.62 -9.20
C THR A 238 13.86 -1.75 -8.76
N GLY A 239 14.22 -1.79 -7.48
CA GLY A 239 15.02 -2.86 -6.90
C GLY A 239 15.60 -2.48 -5.54
N PRO A 240 16.39 -3.36 -4.91
CA PRO A 240 16.68 -4.71 -5.37
C PRO A 240 15.49 -5.66 -5.18
N TRP A 241 15.23 -6.49 -6.18
CA TRP A 241 14.26 -7.57 -6.18
C TRP A 241 14.88 -8.89 -5.73
N HIS A 242 14.06 -9.80 -5.23
CA HIS A 242 14.46 -11.19 -5.01
C HIS A 242 14.84 -11.86 -6.34
N ARG A 243 15.80 -12.79 -6.31
CA ARG A 243 16.35 -13.45 -7.49
C ARG A 243 15.31 -14.19 -8.35
N GLU A 244 14.13 -14.50 -7.79
CA GLU A 244 13.03 -15.12 -8.54
C GLU A 244 12.57 -14.31 -9.77
N ILE A 245 12.82 -12.99 -9.77
CA ILE A 245 12.44 -12.07 -10.84
C ILE A 245 13.48 -12.04 -11.98
N SER A 246 14.64 -12.68 -11.83
CA SER A 246 15.77 -12.57 -12.78
C SER A 246 15.45 -13.00 -14.22
N ASN A 247 14.42 -13.82 -14.41
CA ASN A 247 14.01 -14.30 -15.73
C ASN A 247 13.06 -13.34 -16.45
N HIS A 248 12.55 -12.30 -15.77
CA HIS A 248 11.68 -11.32 -16.40
C HIS A 248 12.43 -10.58 -17.52
N PRO A 249 11.85 -10.37 -18.72
CA PRO A 249 12.54 -9.72 -19.84
C PRO A 249 13.09 -8.33 -19.54
N ASP A 250 12.42 -7.59 -18.66
CA ASP A 250 12.84 -6.26 -18.19
C ASP A 250 13.67 -6.27 -16.89
N ALA A 251 14.15 -7.45 -16.47
CA ALA A 251 15.02 -7.58 -15.30
C ALA A 251 16.50 -7.55 -15.68
N GLU A 252 17.28 -6.83 -14.88
CA GLU A 252 18.72 -6.64 -15.06
C GLU A 252 19.46 -6.92 -13.74
N SER A 253 20.69 -7.43 -13.82
CA SER A 253 21.50 -7.64 -12.62
C SER A 253 22.23 -6.35 -12.24
N GLY A 254 22.01 -5.89 -11.02
CA GLY A 254 22.71 -4.74 -10.42
C GLY A 254 23.77 -5.17 -9.38
N PRO A 255 24.41 -4.19 -8.72
CA PRO A 255 25.48 -4.44 -7.76
C PRO A 255 25.07 -5.26 -6.52
N ASP A 256 23.81 -5.12 -6.09
CA ASP A 256 23.27 -5.64 -4.83
C ASP A 256 21.99 -6.47 -5.01
N GLY A 257 21.55 -6.70 -6.25
CA GLY A 257 20.35 -7.49 -6.52
C GLY A 257 19.88 -7.43 -7.97
N ILE A 258 18.63 -7.84 -8.19
CA ILE A 258 17.97 -7.73 -9.50
C ILE A 258 17.20 -6.42 -9.54
N TYR A 259 17.23 -5.72 -10.66
CA TYR A 259 16.48 -4.49 -10.90
C TYR A 259 15.50 -4.70 -12.05
N MET A 260 14.32 -4.08 -11.99
CA MET A 260 13.36 -4.08 -13.08
C MET A 260 13.22 -2.69 -13.68
N THR A 261 13.24 -2.64 -15.01
CA THR A 261 13.04 -1.40 -15.79
C THR A 261 11.54 -1.15 -16.02
N PHE A 262 11.13 0.11 -15.83
CA PHE A 262 9.77 0.59 -16.07
C PHE A 262 9.80 1.84 -16.95
N GLU A 263 8.93 1.89 -17.96
CA GLU A 263 8.68 3.07 -18.77
C GLU A 263 7.57 3.93 -18.15
N VAL A 264 7.72 5.25 -18.24
CA VAL A 264 6.73 6.19 -17.70
C VAL A 264 5.80 6.68 -18.81
N TRP A 265 4.50 6.55 -18.55
CA TRP A 265 3.40 6.96 -19.41
C TRP A 265 2.59 8.06 -18.74
N LYS A 266 2.11 9.05 -19.48
CA LYS A 266 1.42 10.23 -18.94
C LYS A 266 0.04 10.41 -19.57
N LYS A 267 -0.92 10.82 -18.74
CA LYS A 267 -2.22 11.35 -19.16
C LYS A 267 -2.59 12.55 -18.32
N SER A 268 -2.95 13.65 -18.96
CA SER A 268 -3.55 14.80 -18.28
C SER A 268 -5.06 14.60 -18.15
N VAL A 269 -5.61 14.80 -16.95
CA VAL A 269 -7.03 14.63 -16.67
C VAL A 269 -7.58 15.79 -15.84
N GLY A 270 -8.89 16.03 -15.93
CA GLY A 270 -9.60 16.95 -15.06
C GLY A 270 -9.93 16.34 -13.69
N LYS A 271 -10.68 17.09 -12.88
CA LYS A 271 -11.33 16.56 -11.67
C LYS A 271 -12.31 15.44 -12.05
N GLY A 272 -12.36 14.36 -11.28
CA GLY A 272 -13.32 13.27 -11.50
C GLY A 272 -12.69 11.90 -11.31
N GLU A 273 -13.37 10.88 -11.81
CA GLU A 273 -12.90 9.49 -11.79
C GLU A 273 -12.09 9.18 -13.05
N LEU A 274 -10.94 8.54 -12.89
CA LEU A 274 -10.15 7.94 -13.94
C LEU A 274 -10.06 6.43 -13.70
N LYS A 275 -10.51 5.66 -14.69
CA LYS A 275 -10.44 4.19 -14.70
C LYS A 275 -9.21 3.70 -15.45
N LEU A 276 -8.49 2.76 -14.84
CA LEU A 276 -7.29 2.14 -15.36
C LEU A 276 -7.54 0.64 -15.53
N GLY A 277 -7.16 0.10 -16.68
CA GLY A 277 -7.40 -1.30 -17.00
C GLY A 277 -6.46 -2.26 -16.27
N PRO A 278 -6.58 -3.57 -16.56
CA PRO A 278 -5.72 -4.59 -15.99
C PRO A 278 -4.29 -4.51 -16.53
N PRO A 279 -3.29 -5.01 -15.78
CA PRO A 279 -2.00 -5.41 -16.34
C PRO A 279 -2.20 -6.34 -17.56
N PRO A 280 -1.22 -6.45 -18.45
CA PRO A 280 -1.37 -7.15 -19.73
C PRO A 280 -1.65 -8.65 -19.54
N ASP A 281 -2.31 -9.23 -20.55
CA ASP A 281 -2.71 -10.65 -20.58
C ASP A 281 -1.54 -11.60 -20.90
N ARG A 282 -0.42 -11.08 -21.40
CA ARG A 282 0.69 -11.91 -21.91
C ARG A 282 1.71 -12.21 -20.82
N LYS A 283 1.59 -13.40 -20.23
CA LYS A 283 2.60 -13.99 -19.36
C LYS A 283 3.36 -15.09 -20.13
N PRO A 284 4.69 -15.09 -20.12
CA PRO A 284 5.45 -16.33 -20.30
C PRO A 284 4.97 -17.37 -19.28
N ALA A 285 4.93 -18.65 -19.67
CA ALA A 285 4.47 -19.71 -18.78
C ALA A 285 5.26 -19.70 -17.46
N GLY A 286 4.55 -19.63 -16.32
CA GLY A 286 5.17 -19.61 -14.98
C GLY A 286 5.52 -18.21 -14.44
N MET A 287 5.23 -17.13 -15.15
CA MET A 287 5.45 -15.75 -14.66
C MET A 287 4.17 -15.07 -14.22
N HIS A 288 4.24 -14.23 -13.18
CA HIS A 288 3.17 -13.31 -12.79
C HIS A 288 3.45 -11.95 -13.44
N SER A 289 2.38 -11.25 -13.84
CA SER A 289 2.51 -9.88 -14.36
C SER A 289 2.70 -8.94 -13.19
N THR A 290 3.50 -7.91 -13.41
CA THR A 290 3.76 -6.89 -12.40
C THR A 290 2.64 -5.87 -12.45
N MET A 291 2.16 -5.42 -11.28
CA MET A 291 1.32 -4.22 -11.27
C MET A 291 2.12 -3.03 -11.76
N TYR A 292 1.43 -2.16 -12.50
CA TYR A 292 1.99 -0.86 -12.83
C TYR A 292 2.13 0.01 -11.56
N GLY A 293 3.17 0.84 -11.54
CA GLY A 293 3.27 1.93 -10.59
C GLY A 293 2.33 3.07 -10.99
N VAL A 294 1.87 3.84 -10.02
CA VAL A 294 0.95 4.96 -10.25
C VAL A 294 1.43 6.18 -9.47
N ALA A 295 1.59 7.31 -10.15
CA ALA A 295 1.87 8.59 -9.51
C ALA A 295 0.95 9.68 -10.06
N VAL A 296 0.53 10.63 -9.22
CA VAL A 296 -0.41 11.69 -9.58
C VAL A 296 0.13 13.03 -9.13
N LYS A 297 0.34 13.95 -10.07
CA LYS A 297 0.81 15.31 -9.80
C LYS A 297 -0.33 16.28 -10.05
N ALA A 298 -0.73 17.05 -9.04
CA ALA A 298 -1.68 18.14 -9.23
C ALA A 298 -1.15 19.12 -10.29
N LYS A 299 -2.01 19.56 -11.20
CA LYS A 299 -1.66 20.71 -12.04
C LYS A 299 -1.79 21.96 -11.19
N GLU A 300 -0.77 22.82 -11.23
CA GLU A 300 -0.90 24.16 -10.67
C GLU A 300 -2.08 24.86 -11.36
N GLN A 301 -2.97 25.46 -10.57
CA GLN A 301 -3.98 26.33 -11.14
C GLN A 301 -3.25 27.56 -11.72
N PRO A 302 -3.55 27.95 -12.97
CA PRO A 302 -2.95 29.13 -13.58
C PRO A 302 -3.25 30.41 -12.80
#